data_AF-A0A945U7P7-F1
#
_entry.id   AF-A0A945U7P7-F1
#
_cell.length_a   1.000
_cell.length_b   1.000
_cell.length_c   1.000
_cell.angle_alpha   90.00
_cell.angle_beta   90.00
_cell.angle_gamma   90.00
#
_symmetry.space_group_name_H-M   'P 1'
#
loop_
_entity.id
_entity.type
_entity.pdbx_description
1 polymer ?
#
loop_
_entity_poly.entity_id
_entity_poly.type
_entity_poly.pdbx_seq_one_letter_code
_entity_poly.pdbx_strand_id
1 'polypeptide(L)'
;YTGTHDCNTVRGWYDDELTEETKTELESVLDKKVCSNTVSEAMVILAMSSIADTVILPMQDVLGLGANARMNRPGQVENNWEWRLLPDQWTNESIDQVAETTHKYGRC
;
A
#
# COMPACT_ATOMS: atom_id res chain seq x y z
N TYR A 1 -5.44 7.92 1.61
CA TYR A 1 -4.53 7.00 2.30
C TYR A 1 -4.93 5.58 1.96
N THR A 2 -3.96 4.72 1.65
CA THR A 2 -4.15 3.25 1.68
C THR A 2 -4.10 2.72 3.11
N GLY A 3 -3.21 3.30 3.93
CA GLY A 3 -3.12 3.13 5.37
C GLY A 3 -2.41 4.32 6.01
N THR A 4 -2.34 4.33 7.34
CA THR A 4 -1.53 5.29 8.11
C THR A 4 -0.32 4.59 8.71
N HIS A 5 0.52 5.32 9.45
CA HIS A 5 1.67 4.71 10.15
C HIS A 5 1.26 3.71 11.24
N ASP A 6 0.05 3.81 11.79
CA ASP A 6 -0.49 2.88 12.79
C ASP A 6 -1.05 1.59 12.16
N CYS A 7 -1.33 1.63 10.86
CA CYS A 7 -1.82 0.49 10.10
C CYS A 7 -0.66 -0.45 9.74
N ASN A 8 -0.99 -1.70 9.46
CA ASN A 8 -0.08 -2.57 8.72
C ASN A 8 0.09 -2.04 7.28
N THR A 9 1.15 -2.46 6.60
CA THR A 9 1.25 -2.33 5.13
C THR A 9 0.06 -3.01 4.46
N VAL A 10 -0.36 -2.58 3.27
CA VAL A 10 -1.47 -3.22 2.55
C VAL A 10 -1.22 -4.70 2.33
N ARG A 11 0.00 -5.07 1.92
CA ARG A 11 0.38 -6.47 1.75
C ARG A 11 0.34 -7.24 3.08
N GLY A 12 0.91 -6.69 4.14
CA GLY A 12 0.89 -7.32 5.46
C GLY A 12 -0.53 -7.47 6.01
N TRP A 13 -1.40 -6.49 5.79
CA TRP A 13 -2.82 -6.58 6.12
C TRP A 13 -3.52 -7.68 5.32
N TYR A 14 -3.27 -7.76 4.01
CA TYR A 14 -3.83 -8.79 3.15
C TYR A 14 -3.37 -10.20 3.52
N ASP A 15 -2.08 -10.37 3.84
CA ASP A 15 -1.48 -11.66 4.15
C ASP A 15 -1.84 -12.14 5.56
N ASP A 16 -1.77 -11.26 6.56
CA ASP A 16 -1.81 -11.63 7.98
C ASP A 16 -3.16 -11.35 8.67
N GLU A 17 -3.96 -10.41 8.17
CA GLU A 17 -5.13 -9.87 8.89
C GLU A 17 -6.47 -10.14 8.18
N LEU A 18 -6.47 -10.39 6.87
CA LEU A 18 -7.70 -10.68 6.13
C LEU A 18 -8.13 -12.15 6.19
N THR A 19 -9.44 -12.34 6.32
CA THR A 19 -10.09 -13.63 6.09
C THR A 19 -10.32 -13.86 4.60
N GLU A 20 -10.55 -15.11 4.19
CA GLU A 20 -10.86 -15.44 2.79
C GLU A 20 -12.19 -14.80 2.31
N GLU A 21 -13.14 -14.59 3.22
CA GLU A 21 -14.37 -13.86 2.94
C GLU A 21 -14.08 -12.40 2.57
N THR A 22 -13.31 -11.69 3.40
CA THR A 22 -12.95 -10.29 3.15
C THR A 22 -12.03 -10.14 1.93
N LYS A 23 -11.17 -11.13 1.63
CA LYS A 23 -10.42 -11.16 0.36
C LYS A 23 -11.34 -11.24 -0.85
N THR A 24 -12.39 -12.07 -0.78
CA THR A 24 -13.38 -12.18 -1.86
C THR A 24 -14.16 -10.87 -2.05
N GLU A 25 -14.54 -10.21 -0.94
CA GLU A 25 -15.17 -8.89 -0.99
C GLU A 25 -14.24 -7.83 -1.60
N LEU A 26 -12.95 -7.83 -1.22
CA LEU A 26 -11.95 -6.94 -1.79
C LEU A 26 -11.82 -7.13 -3.31
N GLU A 27 -11.74 -8.38 -3.78
CA GLU A 27 -11.68 -8.68 -5.22
C GLU A 27 -12.93 -8.21 -5.98
N SER A 28 -14.11 -8.30 -5.34
CA SER A 28 -15.37 -7.79 -5.87
C SER A 28 -15.35 -6.26 -6.01
N VAL A 29 -14.86 -5.54 -4.99
CA VAL A 29 -14.73 -4.06 -5.04
C VAL A 29 -13.71 -3.61 -6.07
N LEU A 30 -12.60 -4.35 -6.21
CA LEU A 30 -11.56 -4.05 -7.17
C LEU A 30 -11.92 -4.48 -8.61
N ASP A 31 -13.00 -5.24 -8.78
CA ASP A 31 -13.40 -5.91 -10.03
C ASP A 31 -12.26 -6.70 -10.69
N LYS A 32 -11.40 -7.30 -9.85
CA LYS A 32 -10.26 -8.12 -10.29
C LYS A 32 -9.74 -8.99 -9.16
N LYS A 33 -9.15 -10.13 -9.53
CA LYS A 33 -8.40 -10.97 -8.60
C LYS A 33 -7.08 -10.32 -8.21
N VAL A 34 -6.69 -10.48 -6.94
CA VAL A 34 -5.42 -9.99 -6.41
C VAL A 34 -4.74 -11.06 -5.57
N CYS A 35 -3.43 -10.94 -5.43
CA CYS A 35 -2.64 -11.79 -4.53
C CYS A 35 -1.66 -10.92 -3.74
N SER A 36 -0.92 -11.54 -2.82
CA SER A 36 0.08 -10.88 -1.95
C SER A 36 0.99 -9.89 -2.70
N ASN A 37 1.43 -10.24 -3.92
CA ASN A 37 2.35 -9.41 -4.70
C ASN A 37 1.68 -8.28 -5.49
N THR A 38 0.36 -8.30 -5.66
CA THR A 38 -0.37 -7.34 -6.52
C THR A 38 -1.38 -6.47 -5.76
N VAL A 39 -1.72 -6.84 -4.52
CA VAL A 39 -2.73 -6.13 -3.72
C VAL A 39 -2.32 -4.69 -3.40
N SER A 40 -1.04 -4.44 -3.11
CA SER A 40 -0.56 -3.09 -2.78
C SER A 40 -0.72 -2.14 -3.97
N GLU A 41 -0.30 -2.57 -5.16
CA GLU A 41 -0.49 -1.81 -6.40
C GLU A 41 -1.97 -1.57 -6.69
N ALA A 42 -2.82 -2.59 -6.50
CA ALA A 42 -4.26 -2.45 -6.71
C ALA A 42 -4.89 -1.41 -5.77
N MET A 43 -4.49 -1.37 -4.51
CA MET A 43 -4.97 -0.40 -3.53
C MET A 43 -4.43 1.01 -3.78
N VAL A 44 -3.17 1.14 -4.22
CA VAL A 44 -2.59 2.42 -4.66
C VAL A 44 -3.37 2.99 -5.84
N ILE A 45 -3.64 2.16 -6.85
CA ILE A 45 -4.44 2.55 -8.02
C ILE A 45 -5.85 2.98 -7.59
N LEU A 46 -6.50 2.22 -6.72
CA LEU A 46 -7.84 2.55 -6.21
C LEU A 46 -7.86 3.90 -5.49
N ALA A 47 -6.87 4.16 -4.64
CA ALA A 47 -6.73 5.45 -3.95
C ALA A 47 -6.52 6.60 -4.95
N MET A 48 -5.63 6.43 -5.93
CA MET A 48 -5.34 7.41 -6.96
C MET A 48 -6.55 7.65 -7.89
N SER A 49 -7.36 6.64 -8.19
CA SER A 49 -8.55 6.79 -9.04
C SER A 49 -9.76 7.42 -8.34
N SER A 50 -9.70 7.62 -7.01
CA SER A 50 -10.81 8.18 -6.25
C SER A 50 -11.10 9.64 -6.62
N ILE A 51 -12.28 10.14 -6.24
CA ILE A 51 -12.66 11.57 -6.37
C ILE A 51 -12.05 12.46 -5.28
N ALA A 52 -11.25 11.89 -4.37
CA ALA A 52 -10.62 12.67 -3.31
C ALA A 52 -9.64 13.68 -3.91
N ASP A 53 -9.70 14.92 -3.41
CA ASP A 53 -8.79 16.00 -3.83
C ASP A 53 -7.32 15.62 -3.58
N THR A 54 -7.02 15.17 -2.36
CA THR A 54 -5.66 14.80 -1.94
C THR A 54 -5.56 13.31 -1.64
N VAL A 55 -4.54 12.65 -2.22
CA VAL A 55 -4.18 11.25 -1.94
C VAL A 55 -2.76 11.21 -1.41
N ILE A 56 -2.59 10.59 -0.25
CA ILE A 56 -1.30 10.37 0.41
C ILE A 56 -1.10 8.87 0.54
N LEU A 57 0.07 8.37 0.15
CA LEU A 57 0.41 6.96 0.13
C LEU A 57 1.64 6.70 1.04
N PRO A 58 1.60 5.70 1.93
CA PRO A 58 2.79 5.22 2.62
C PRO A 58 3.79 4.65 1.62
N MET A 59 5.07 4.95 1.82
CA MET A 59 6.15 4.47 0.95
C MET A 59 6.20 2.93 0.89
N GLN A 60 5.84 2.27 2.00
CA GLN A 60 5.81 0.81 2.07
C GLN A 60 4.81 0.19 1.09
N ASP A 61 3.66 0.83 0.88
CA ASP A 61 2.63 0.35 -0.04
C ASP A 61 3.02 0.62 -1.50
N VAL A 62 3.64 1.77 -1.76
CA VAL A 62 4.23 2.08 -3.08
C VAL A 62 5.28 1.05 -3.48
N LEU A 63 6.06 0.56 -2.52
CA LEU A 63 7.08 -0.47 -2.71
C LEU A 63 6.55 -1.92 -2.59
N GLY A 64 5.26 -2.12 -2.28
CA GLY A 64 4.66 -3.44 -2.10
C GLY A 64 5.27 -4.29 -0.98
N LEU A 65 5.76 -3.65 0.09
CA LEU A 65 6.41 -4.32 1.23
C LEU A 65 5.37 -4.98 2.15
N GLY A 66 5.76 -6.09 2.79
CA GLY A 66 4.93 -6.80 3.76
C GLY A 66 5.05 -6.29 5.21
N ALA A 67 4.48 -7.03 6.16
CA ALA A 67 4.33 -6.63 7.57
C ALA A 67 5.65 -6.30 8.31
N ASN A 68 6.80 -6.80 7.82
CA ASN A 68 8.12 -6.44 8.34
C ASN A 68 8.47 -4.95 8.14
N ALA A 69 7.76 -4.26 7.25
CA ALA A 69 7.93 -2.83 6.99
C ALA A 69 6.90 -1.95 7.75
N ARG A 70 6.06 -2.53 8.61
CA ARG A 70 5.07 -1.78 9.40
C ARG A 70 5.76 -0.74 10.27
N MET A 71 5.23 0.49 10.25
CA MET A 71 5.84 1.61 10.99
C MET A 71 5.53 1.56 12.49
N ASN A 72 4.26 1.35 12.86
CA ASN A 72 3.84 1.31 14.26
C ASN A 72 2.75 0.24 14.49
N ARG A 73 2.81 -0.39 15.66
CA ARG A 73 1.80 -1.30 16.22
C ARG A 73 1.28 -0.66 17.51
N PRO A 74 0.17 0.10 17.47
CA PRO A 74 -0.39 0.73 18.66
C PRO A 74 -0.60 -0.26 19.81
N GLY A 75 -0.18 0.12 21.01
CA GLY A 75 -0.23 -0.74 22.19
C GLY A 75 0.98 -1.66 22.39
N GLN A 76 1.93 -1.70 21.44
CA GLN A 76 3.23 -2.33 21.63
C GLN A 76 4.28 -1.29 22.01
N VAL A 77 5.21 -1.66 22.89
CA VAL A 77 6.23 -0.75 23.42
C VAL A 77 7.52 -0.78 22.59
N GLU A 78 7.79 -1.90 21.92
CA GLU A 78 9.05 -2.17 21.20
C GLU A 78 8.79 -2.42 19.70
N ASN A 79 9.84 -2.31 18.88
CA ASN A 79 9.82 -2.58 17.43
C ASN A 79 8.88 -1.67 16.63
N ASN A 80 8.80 -0.40 17.02
CA ASN A 80 8.03 0.65 16.35
C ASN A 80 8.96 1.77 15.91
N TRP A 81 8.60 2.48 14.83
CA TRP A 81 9.34 3.64 14.31
C TRP A 81 10.73 3.33 13.78
N GLU A 82 11.00 2.06 13.47
CA GLU A 82 12.31 1.58 13.05
C GLU A 82 12.43 1.36 11.55
N TRP A 83 11.32 1.34 10.80
CA TRP A 83 11.36 1.13 9.35
C TRP A 83 12.12 2.26 8.65
N ARG A 84 13.03 1.87 7.75
CA ARG A 84 13.81 2.79 6.93
C ARG A 84 13.89 2.27 5.50
N LEU A 85 13.75 3.22 4.56
CA LEU A 85 14.02 2.97 3.16
C LEU A 85 15.51 2.68 2.95
N LEU A 86 15.83 1.59 2.25
CA LEU A 86 17.21 1.28 1.87
C LEU A 86 17.60 2.03 0.58
N PRO A 87 18.90 2.36 0.39
CA PRO A 87 19.35 3.17 -0.75
C PRO A 87 18.90 2.68 -2.14
N ASP A 88 18.83 1.36 -2.35
CA ASP A 88 18.53 0.78 -3.67
C ASP A 88 17.07 0.32 -3.83
N GLN A 89 16.22 0.58 -2.83
CA GLN A 89 14.80 0.19 -2.89
C GLN A 89 13.94 1.19 -3.66
N TRP A 90 14.35 2.46 -3.74
CA TRP A 90 13.63 3.47 -4.51
C TRP A 90 14.36 3.73 -5.83
N THR A 91 13.90 3.03 -6.86
CA THR A 91 14.56 3.02 -8.17
C THR A 91 13.90 4.00 -9.13
N ASN A 92 14.57 4.28 -10.25
CA ASN A 92 13.98 5.07 -11.34
C ASN A 92 12.68 4.42 -11.87
N GLU A 93 12.62 3.08 -11.90
CA GLU A 93 11.41 2.36 -12.29
C GLU A 93 10.24 2.66 -11.33
N SER A 94 10.49 2.68 -10.01
CA SER A 94 9.46 3.05 -9.04
C SER A 94 9.00 4.50 -9.20
N ILE A 95 9.92 5.42 -9.51
CA ILE A 95 9.61 6.82 -9.80
C ILE A 95 8.73 6.93 -11.04
N ASP A 96 9.11 6.26 -12.12
CA ASP A 96 8.39 6.27 -13.39
C ASP A 96 6.97 5.70 -13.23
N GLN A 97 6.82 4.60 -12.49
CA GLN A 97 5.52 3.99 -12.23
C GLN A 97 4.60 4.91 -11.41
N VAL A 98 5.13 5.60 -10.40
CA VAL A 98 4.35 6.58 -9.62
C VAL A 98 4.00 7.80 -10.47
N ALA A 99 4.92 8.30 -11.29
CA ALA A 99 4.68 9.42 -12.19
C ALA A 99 3.61 9.08 -13.23
N GLU A 100 3.69 7.91 -13.86
CA GLU A 100 2.69 7.43 -14.83
C GLU A 100 1.31 7.31 -14.16
N THR A 101 1.24 6.70 -12.97
CA THR A 101 -0.01 6.55 -12.22
C THR A 101 -0.60 7.91 -11.85
N THR A 102 0.23 8.85 -11.40
CA THR A 102 -0.19 10.22 -11.05
C THR A 102 -0.76 10.96 -12.24
N HIS A 103 -0.11 10.89 -13.40
CA HIS A 103 -0.57 11.51 -14.63
C HIS A 103 -1.87 10.86 -15.14
N LYS A 104 -1.94 9.52 -15.14
CA LYS A 104 -3.11 8.75 -15.58
C LYS A 104 -4.40 9.13 -14.85
N TYR A 105 -4.31 9.40 -13.55
CA TYR A 105 -5.45 9.76 -12.72
C TYR A 105 -5.61 11.28 -12.49
N GLY A 106 -4.89 12.11 -13.25
CA GLY A 106 -5.08 13.56 -13.24
C GLY A 106 -4.67 14.26 -11.94
N ARG A 107 -3.61 13.76 -11.27
CA ARG A 107 -3.11 14.27 -9.99
C ARG A 107 -1.78 15.04 -10.14
N CYS A 108 -1.54 15.66 -11.29
CA CYS A 108 -0.33 16.40 -11.66
C CYS A 108 -0.54 17.91 -11.74
#